data_AF-A0A151ZES8-F1
#
_entry.id   AF-A0A151ZES8-F1
#
_cell.length_a   1.000
_cell.length_b   1.000
_cell.length_c   1.000
_cell.angle_alpha   90.00
_cell.angle_beta   90.00
_cell.angle_gamma   90.00
#
_symmetry.space_group_name_H-M   'P 1'
#
loop_
_entity.id
_entity.type
_entity.pdbx_description
1 polymer ?
#
loop_
_entity_poly.entity_id
_entity_poly.type
_entity_poly.pdbx_seq_one_letter_code
_entity_poly.pdbx_strand_id
1 'polypeptide(L)'
;MRCEGLSAANCQTAYPVCRLITLESCCGGQGICVDINLIKMDQDECPIVGDEGETYCIQDPINDFIFEIKISNVSQFNFESYILFKPNAETCESLGCEMRSLGCEYLDFGACSSLSPCCQPTPVCVDNGIDIYTVNKPICDIDCPVNFTCRSFLGNIPQCLPITCDIVHCPESTYCREIPGVGVVSCFPIFLEESDAEESCETKRCPINFHCDEGAFTNADCIPDEVVFTGSRFNCSRCPSNWWCQPLGWDGLCVEWGNEIYECYDGLCHQFQKCDTTSRSCVYQPCDNKTCSDGLFCFQITENHPRMCASDIILPSQLELDTIKI
;
A
#
# COMPACT_ATOMS: atom_id res chain seq x y z
N MET A 1 3.16 13.62 17.28
CA MET A 1 3.21 12.97 15.95
C MET A 1 3.76 11.58 16.21
N ARG A 2 3.07 10.50 15.80
CA ARG A 2 3.54 9.13 16.03
C ARG A 2 4.52 8.76 14.91
N CYS A 3 5.78 8.53 15.27
CA CYS A 3 6.86 8.24 14.32
C CYS A 3 6.63 6.91 13.58
N GLU A 4 5.88 6.00 14.19
CA GLU A 4 5.59 4.65 13.72
C GLU A 4 4.76 4.62 12.42
N GLY A 5 4.25 5.78 11.99
CA GLY A 5 3.57 5.97 10.69
C GLY A 5 4.46 6.39 9.53
N LEU A 6 5.74 6.64 9.77
CA LEU A 6 6.62 7.24 8.76
C LEU A 6 7.37 6.16 7.99
N SER A 7 7.42 6.33 6.66
CA SER A 7 8.35 5.57 5.82
C SER A 7 9.80 5.83 6.24
N ALA A 8 10.72 4.93 5.87
CA ALA A 8 12.13 5.09 6.22
C ALA A 8 12.72 6.46 5.79
N ALA A 9 12.36 6.94 4.60
CA ALA A 9 12.77 8.25 4.11
C ALA A 9 12.18 9.41 4.94
N ASN A 10 10.88 9.35 5.24
CA ASN A 10 10.20 10.37 6.04
C ASN A 10 10.66 10.36 7.50
N CYS A 11 11.07 9.20 8.01
CA CYS A 11 11.61 9.07 9.36
C CYS A 11 12.93 9.82 9.51
N GLN A 12 13.81 9.73 8.51
CA GLN A 12 15.10 10.42 8.52
C GLN A 12 14.94 11.94 8.46
N THR A 13 13.94 12.43 7.70
CA THR A 13 13.65 13.87 7.61
C THR A 13 12.95 14.41 8.86
N ALA A 14 12.27 13.54 9.63
CA ALA A 14 11.64 13.87 10.91
C ALA A 14 12.61 13.88 12.11
N TYR A 15 13.92 13.73 11.88
CA TYR A 15 14.94 13.95 12.92
C TYR A 15 14.92 15.42 13.40
N PRO A 16 15.02 15.70 14.71
CA PRO A 16 15.38 14.80 15.80
C PRO A 16 14.22 14.10 16.49
N VAL A 17 12.96 14.39 16.11
CA VAL A 17 11.78 13.86 16.81
C VAL A 17 11.66 12.35 16.60
N CYS A 18 11.93 11.90 15.38
CA CYS A 18 11.92 10.50 15.01
C CYS A 18 13.31 9.99 14.65
N ARG A 19 13.56 8.70 14.91
CA ARG A 19 14.79 8.01 14.54
C ARG A 19 14.46 6.72 13.82
N LEU A 20 15.11 6.54 12.67
CA LEU A 20 15.07 5.26 11.96
C LEU A 20 16.03 4.27 12.63
N ILE A 21 15.50 3.14 13.08
CA ILE A 21 16.29 2.00 13.53
C ILE A 21 16.35 1.01 12.36
N THR A 22 17.53 0.87 11.77
CA THR A 22 17.78 -0.12 10.72
C THR A 22 17.78 -1.52 11.33
N LEU A 23 16.90 -2.38 10.84
CA LEU A 23 16.75 -3.77 11.27
C LEU A 23 16.82 -4.69 10.07
N GLU A 24 17.22 -5.95 10.28
CA GLU A 24 17.15 -6.97 9.24
C GLU A 24 15.68 -7.34 9.01
N SER A 25 15.15 -6.96 7.84
CA SER A 25 13.81 -7.36 7.43
C SER A 25 13.83 -8.69 6.70
N CYS A 26 12.83 -9.52 6.96
CA CYS A 26 12.59 -10.71 6.16
C CYS A 26 11.64 -10.46 4.98
N CYS A 27 10.78 -9.43 5.06
CA CYS A 27 9.70 -9.14 4.12
C CYS A 27 9.96 -7.86 3.28
N GLY A 28 11.16 -7.29 3.37
CA GLY A 28 11.51 -6.01 2.75
C GLY A 28 11.39 -4.82 3.69
N GLY A 29 11.92 -3.67 3.28
CA GLY A 29 12.02 -2.47 4.13
C GLY A 29 13.40 -2.29 4.77
N GLN A 30 13.69 -1.04 5.17
CA GLN A 30 15.01 -0.63 5.67
C GLN A 30 15.10 -0.57 7.20
N GLY A 31 13.97 -0.70 7.90
CA GLY A 31 13.90 -0.57 9.35
C GLY A 31 12.59 0.06 9.80
N ILE A 32 12.52 0.36 11.10
CA ILE A 32 11.34 0.92 11.76
C ILE A 32 11.61 2.33 12.25
N CYS A 33 10.58 3.16 12.25
CA CYS A 33 10.66 4.53 12.72
C CYS A 33 10.12 4.65 14.14
N VAL A 34 10.95 5.12 15.07
CA VAL A 34 10.55 5.26 16.49
C VAL A 34 10.71 6.70 16.94
N ASP A 35 9.92 7.11 17.93
CA ASP A 35 10.12 8.39 18.62
C ASP A 35 11.42 8.34 19.42
N ILE A 36 12.26 9.36 19.27
CA ILE A 36 13.56 9.41 19.94
C ILE A 36 13.42 9.41 21.47
N ASN A 37 12.30 9.94 22.00
CA ASN A 37 12.01 10.01 23.42
C ASN A 37 11.51 8.67 23.98
N LEU A 38 11.13 7.72 23.11
CA LEU A 38 10.80 6.34 23.47
C LEU A 38 12.03 5.44 23.59
N ILE A 39 13.21 5.93 23.18
CA ILE A 39 14.51 5.34 23.52
C ILE A 39 14.85 5.79 24.94
N LYS A 40 14.12 5.29 25.94
CA LYS A 40 14.46 5.54 27.33
C LYS A 40 15.64 4.64 27.71
N MET A 41 16.82 5.25 27.83
CA MET A 41 17.99 4.58 28.39
C MET A 41 17.89 4.33 29.91
N ASP A 42 16.84 4.85 30.57
CA ASP A 42 16.62 4.66 32.00
C ASP A 42 15.73 3.44 32.29
N GLN A 43 16.33 2.56 33.10
CA GLN A 43 16.06 1.16 33.46
C GLN A 43 14.66 0.79 34.01
N ASP A 44 13.63 1.60 33.87
CA ASP A 44 12.32 1.25 34.44
C ASP A 44 11.48 0.42 33.45
N GLU A 45 11.78 -0.88 33.46
CA GLU A 45 10.94 -2.03 33.12
C GLU A 45 10.05 -1.92 31.88
N CYS A 46 10.60 -2.27 30.72
CA CYS A 46 9.78 -2.86 29.67
C CYS A 46 9.28 -4.23 30.17
N PRO A 47 7.98 -4.59 30.02
CA PRO A 47 7.41 -5.81 30.61
C PRO A 47 7.94 -7.12 30.01
N ILE A 48 8.77 -7.04 28.97
CA ILE A 48 9.37 -8.19 28.30
C ILE A 48 10.86 -8.20 28.67
N VAL A 49 11.20 -8.93 29.74
CA VAL A 49 12.59 -9.26 30.05
C VAL A 49 13.03 -10.32 29.05
N GLY A 50 13.78 -9.91 28.04
CA GLY A 50 14.40 -10.85 27.11
C GLY A 50 15.63 -11.48 27.73
N ASP A 51 15.75 -12.80 27.64
CA ASP A 51 16.97 -13.50 28.02
C ASP A 51 18.09 -13.15 27.01
N GLU A 52 19.33 -12.99 27.49
CA GLU A 52 20.47 -12.67 26.62
C GLU A 52 20.61 -13.72 25.51
N GLY A 53 20.52 -13.29 24.25
CA GLY A 53 20.70 -14.15 23.07
C GLY A 53 19.41 -14.67 22.45
N GLU A 54 18.23 -14.32 22.99
CA GLU A 54 16.97 -14.61 22.32
C GLU A 54 16.72 -13.66 21.13
N THR A 55 16.24 -14.22 20.02
CA THR A 55 15.74 -13.44 18.87
C THR A 55 14.30 -13.03 19.13
N TYR A 56 13.99 -11.76 18.85
CA TYR A 56 12.63 -11.24 18.86
C TYR A 56 12.24 -10.74 17.47
N CYS A 57 10.94 -10.73 17.22
CA CYS A 57 10.35 -10.29 15.96
C CYS A 57 9.47 -9.08 16.23
N ILE A 58 9.51 -8.11 15.33
CA ILE A 58 8.66 -6.94 15.38
C ILE A 58 7.90 -6.81 14.06
N GLN A 59 6.59 -6.64 14.14
CA GLN A 59 5.73 -6.39 13.00
C GLN A 59 5.28 -4.94 13.00
N ASP A 60 5.50 -4.27 11.87
CA ASP A 60 4.98 -2.94 11.59
C ASP A 60 3.46 -3.02 11.38
N PRO A 61 2.66 -2.27 12.16
CA PRO A 61 1.19 -2.36 12.12
C PRO A 61 0.56 -1.77 10.84
N ILE A 62 1.33 -1.08 10.00
CA ILE A 62 0.82 -0.35 8.83
C ILE A 62 1.07 -1.13 7.55
N ASN A 63 2.28 -1.67 7.39
CA ASN A 63 2.71 -2.34 6.16
C ASN A 63 2.94 -3.85 6.35
N ASP A 64 2.71 -4.38 7.56
CA ASP A 64 2.90 -5.78 7.92
C ASP A 64 4.32 -6.30 7.70
N PHE A 65 5.32 -5.42 7.58
CA PHE A 65 6.71 -5.85 7.50
C PHE A 65 7.19 -6.41 8.84
N ILE A 66 7.83 -7.57 8.77
CA ILE A 66 8.40 -8.26 9.91
C ILE A 66 9.92 -8.06 9.90
N PHE A 67 10.44 -7.61 11.04
CA PHE A 67 11.87 -7.38 11.25
C PHE A 67 12.40 -8.25 12.38
N GLU A 68 13.65 -8.68 12.23
CA GLU A 68 14.37 -9.44 13.24
C GLU A 68 15.17 -8.51 14.15
N ILE A 69 14.95 -8.65 15.47
CA ILE A 69 15.66 -7.92 16.51
C ILE A 69 16.62 -8.87 17.21
N LYS A 70 17.91 -8.70 16.89
CA LYS A 70 19.05 -9.37 17.55
C LYS A 70 19.69 -8.41 18.55
N ILE A 71 19.00 -8.12 19.65
CA ILE A 71 19.53 -7.20 20.67
C ILE A 71 19.44 -7.87 22.03
N SER A 72 20.53 -7.82 22.79
CA SER A 72 20.60 -8.33 24.17
C SER A 72 19.72 -7.58 25.18
N ASN A 73 19.03 -6.51 24.75
CA ASN A 73 18.23 -5.66 25.63
C ASN A 73 17.07 -4.99 24.86
N VAL A 74 16.14 -5.80 24.35
CA VAL A 74 14.91 -5.33 23.70
C VAL A 74 14.11 -4.39 24.62
N SER A 75 14.23 -4.58 25.93
CA SER A 75 13.62 -3.74 26.96
C SER A 75 14.09 -2.28 27.00
N GLN A 76 15.12 -1.89 26.25
CA GLN A 76 15.52 -0.47 26.13
C GLN A 76 14.65 0.33 25.16
N PHE A 77 13.75 -0.35 24.45
CA PHE A 77 12.91 0.27 23.44
C PHE A 77 11.44 0.12 23.82
N ASN A 78 10.73 1.25 23.87
CA ASN A 78 9.29 1.21 23.98
C ASN A 78 8.66 1.17 22.59
N PHE A 79 8.10 0.02 22.24
CA PHE A 79 7.51 -0.27 20.93
C PHE A 79 5.96 -0.32 21.00
N GLU A 80 5.31 0.58 21.76
CA GLU A 80 3.86 0.49 22.05
C GLU A 80 2.97 0.31 20.82
N SER A 81 3.36 0.87 19.68
CA SER A 81 2.60 0.79 18.44
C SER A 81 2.94 -0.44 17.59
N TYR A 82 4.05 -1.14 17.86
CA TYR A 82 4.47 -2.31 17.11
C TYR A 82 4.10 -3.61 17.82
N ILE A 83 3.90 -4.67 17.04
CA ILE A 83 3.61 -5.99 17.60
C ILE A 83 4.93 -6.73 17.80
N LEU A 84 5.28 -7.00 19.05
CA LEU A 84 6.44 -7.83 19.39
C LEU A 84 6.01 -9.27 19.64
N PHE A 85 6.73 -10.21 19.06
CA PHE A 85 6.50 -11.64 19.25
C PHE A 85 7.82 -12.41 19.21
N LYS A 86 7.80 -13.65 19.73
CA LYS A 86 8.93 -14.57 19.60
C LYS A 86 8.84 -15.33 18.28
N PRO A 87 9.98 -15.68 17.65
CA PRO A 87 10.00 -16.58 16.51
C PRO A 87 9.23 -17.85 16.82
N ASN A 88 8.55 -18.38 15.81
CA ASN A 88 7.84 -19.63 15.99
C ASN A 88 8.84 -20.78 16.18
N ALA A 89 8.71 -21.49 17.30
CA ALA A 89 9.51 -22.68 17.60
C ALA A 89 8.71 -23.98 17.43
N GLU A 90 7.42 -23.88 17.09
CA GLU A 90 6.54 -25.03 16.93
C GLU A 90 6.79 -25.71 15.58
N THR A 91 6.65 -27.03 15.58
CA THR A 91 6.70 -27.88 14.40
C THR A 91 5.39 -28.64 14.26
N CYS A 92 5.12 -29.21 13.08
CA CYS A 92 3.98 -30.10 12.90
C CYS A 92 3.97 -31.27 13.91
N GLU A 93 5.15 -31.77 14.27
CA GLU A 93 5.31 -32.83 15.27
C GLU A 93 4.91 -32.33 16.67
N SER A 94 5.31 -31.12 17.06
CA SER A 94 4.96 -30.56 18.37
C SER A 94 3.47 -30.25 18.50
N LEU A 95 2.81 -29.89 17.38
CA LEU A 95 1.37 -29.66 17.35
C LEU A 95 0.53 -30.93 17.40
N GLY A 96 1.12 -32.09 17.08
CA GLY A 96 0.43 -33.38 17.15
C GLY A 96 -0.79 -33.48 16.24
N CYS A 97 -0.78 -32.78 15.10
CA CYS A 97 -1.94 -32.73 14.18
C CYS A 97 -2.37 -34.12 13.73
N GLU A 98 -1.42 -35.02 13.44
CA GLU A 98 -1.69 -36.39 13.02
C GLU A 98 -2.44 -37.20 14.10
N MET A 99 -2.08 -37.03 15.39
CA MET A 99 -2.79 -37.68 16.49
C MET A 99 -4.25 -37.24 16.59
N ARG A 100 -4.55 -36.05 16.07
CA ARG A 100 -5.90 -35.47 16.02
C ARG A 100 -6.61 -35.77 14.70
N SER A 101 -6.03 -36.58 13.83
CA SER A 101 -6.54 -36.88 12.47
C SER A 101 -6.65 -35.64 11.57
N LEU A 102 -5.84 -34.61 11.85
CA LEU A 102 -5.72 -33.38 11.06
C LEU A 102 -4.46 -33.44 10.20
N GLY A 103 -4.49 -32.78 9.05
CA GLY A 103 -3.31 -32.49 8.25
C GLY A 103 -2.49 -31.41 8.94
N CYS A 104 -1.18 -31.39 8.70
CA CYS A 104 -0.36 -30.26 9.10
C CYS A 104 0.18 -29.56 7.87
N GLU A 105 -0.03 -28.26 7.82
CA GLU A 105 0.45 -27.41 6.75
C GLU A 105 1.16 -26.21 7.35
N TYR A 106 2.11 -25.69 6.59
CA TYR A 106 2.90 -24.55 6.99
C TYR A 106 2.35 -23.32 6.28
N LEU A 107 1.87 -22.35 7.06
CA LEU A 107 1.42 -21.06 6.55
C LEU A 107 2.64 -20.18 6.28
N ASP A 108 2.90 -19.89 5.02
CA ASP A 108 3.92 -18.94 4.60
C ASP A 108 3.46 -17.50 4.86
N PHE A 109 4.39 -16.64 5.31
CA PHE A 109 4.18 -15.19 5.45
C PHE A 109 4.23 -14.45 4.09
N GLY A 110 3.79 -15.08 3.01
CA GLY A 110 3.88 -14.51 1.66
C GLY A 110 5.30 -14.53 1.08
N ALA A 111 5.67 -13.49 0.30
CA ALA A 111 6.93 -13.42 -0.45
C ALA A 111 8.19 -13.11 0.39
N CYS A 112 8.15 -13.43 1.69
CA CYS A 112 9.23 -13.13 2.62
C CYS A 112 10.34 -14.19 2.58
N SER A 113 11.57 -13.77 2.88
CA SER A 113 12.72 -14.68 2.99
C SER A 113 12.56 -15.63 4.18
N SER A 114 12.56 -16.93 3.91
CA SER A 114 12.42 -18.01 4.91
C SER A 114 13.64 -18.24 5.78
N LEU A 115 14.73 -17.46 5.59
CA LEU A 115 15.98 -17.64 6.34
C LEU A 115 15.94 -17.05 7.75
N SER A 116 15.12 -16.03 7.99
CA SER A 116 14.97 -15.45 9.33
C SER A 116 14.01 -16.28 10.17
N PRO A 117 14.35 -16.62 11.43
CA PRO A 117 13.44 -17.30 12.36
C PRO A 117 12.08 -16.59 12.50
N CYS A 118 12.06 -15.26 12.36
CA CYS A 118 10.84 -14.46 12.49
C CYS A 118 9.83 -14.67 11.37
N CYS A 119 10.27 -15.22 10.24
CA CYS A 119 9.47 -15.34 9.03
C CYS A 119 9.50 -16.77 8.51
N GLN A 120 9.84 -17.70 9.41
CA GLN A 120 9.65 -19.10 9.15
C GLN A 120 8.14 -19.40 9.07
N PRO A 121 7.75 -20.30 8.16
CA PRO A 121 6.36 -20.69 8.03
C PRO A 121 5.81 -21.24 9.35
N THR A 122 4.59 -20.86 9.71
CA THR A 122 3.96 -21.33 10.96
C THR A 122 3.15 -22.58 10.70
N PRO A 123 3.44 -23.72 11.35
CA PRO A 123 2.64 -24.91 11.19
C PRO A 123 1.26 -24.72 11.82
N VAL A 124 0.23 -25.20 11.15
CA VAL A 124 -1.15 -25.21 11.63
C VAL A 124 -1.77 -26.57 11.34
N CYS A 125 -2.61 -27.04 12.26
CA CYS A 125 -3.41 -28.23 12.01
C CYS A 125 -4.64 -27.85 11.21
N VAL A 126 -4.84 -28.49 10.06
CA VAL A 126 -6.01 -28.28 9.20
C VAL A 126 -6.79 -29.56 9.02
N ASP A 127 -8.10 -29.44 8.86
CA ASP A 127 -8.91 -30.59 8.47
C ASP A 127 -8.45 -31.07 7.09
N ASN A 128 -8.25 -32.39 6.95
CA ASN A 128 -7.77 -33.07 5.72
C ASN A 128 -8.71 -32.95 4.50
N GLY A 129 -9.55 -31.91 4.43
CA GLY A 129 -10.46 -31.60 3.34
C GLY A 129 -10.81 -30.11 3.21
N ILE A 130 -10.07 -29.19 3.86
CA ILE A 130 -10.31 -27.75 3.78
C ILE A 130 -9.01 -27.03 3.36
N ASP A 131 -8.99 -26.53 2.12
CA ASP A 131 -7.93 -25.65 1.60
C ASP A 131 -7.78 -24.38 2.47
N ILE A 132 -6.55 -24.10 2.93
CA ILE A 132 -6.23 -23.10 3.96
C ILE A 132 -6.28 -21.65 3.46
N TYR A 133 -6.63 -21.40 2.20
CA TYR A 133 -6.92 -20.05 1.70
C TYR A 133 -8.20 -19.43 2.32
N THR A 134 -8.81 -20.07 3.32
CA THR A 134 -10.09 -19.67 3.90
C THR A 134 -10.03 -19.02 5.28
N VAL A 135 -8.86 -18.95 5.94
CA VAL A 135 -8.77 -18.49 7.36
C VAL A 135 -8.90 -16.97 7.53
N ASN A 136 -8.70 -16.19 6.47
CA ASN A 136 -9.00 -14.75 6.45
C ASN A 136 -10.23 -14.42 5.57
N LYS A 137 -11.29 -15.24 5.62
CA LYS A 137 -12.54 -14.86 4.94
C LYS A 137 -13.16 -13.66 5.67
N PRO A 138 -13.24 -12.46 5.04
CA PRO A 138 -14.14 -11.43 5.53
C PRO A 138 -15.54 -12.03 5.64
N ILE A 139 -16.18 -11.85 6.79
CA ILE A 139 -17.52 -12.37 7.07
C ILE A 139 -18.46 -11.83 5.99
N CYS A 140 -18.93 -12.73 5.13
CA CYS A 140 -19.80 -12.43 4.02
C CYS A 140 -21.04 -13.31 4.22
N ASP A 141 -22.10 -12.71 4.76
CA ASP A 141 -23.30 -13.41 5.28
C ASP A 141 -24.51 -13.33 4.31
N ILE A 142 -24.30 -13.00 3.03
CA ILE A 142 -25.39 -13.01 2.06
C ILE A 142 -25.60 -14.42 1.48
N ASP A 143 -26.85 -14.87 1.45
CA ASP A 143 -27.25 -16.10 0.78
C ASP A 143 -27.08 -15.95 -0.73
N CYS A 144 -26.10 -16.66 -1.28
CA CYS A 144 -25.82 -16.65 -2.72
C CYS A 144 -26.59 -17.74 -3.47
N PRO A 145 -26.99 -17.49 -4.74
CA PRO A 145 -27.54 -18.52 -5.60
C PRO A 145 -26.58 -19.70 -5.83
N VAL A 146 -27.11 -20.83 -6.31
CA VAL A 146 -26.30 -22.00 -6.68
C VAL A 146 -25.22 -21.60 -7.69
N ASN A 147 -23.99 -22.11 -7.48
CA ASN A 147 -22.76 -21.78 -8.24
C ASN A 147 -22.21 -20.36 -8.01
N PHE A 148 -22.67 -19.66 -6.98
CA PHE A 148 -22.06 -18.41 -6.51
C PHE A 148 -21.55 -18.58 -5.07
N THR A 149 -20.49 -17.85 -4.72
CA THR A 149 -19.98 -17.75 -3.35
C THR A 149 -19.94 -16.30 -2.91
N CYS A 150 -20.23 -16.08 -1.64
CA CYS A 150 -20.10 -14.78 -1.00
C CYS A 150 -18.61 -14.43 -0.83
N ARG A 151 -18.19 -13.24 -1.29
CA ARG A 151 -16.90 -12.62 -0.98
C ARG A 151 -17.07 -11.13 -0.77
N SER A 152 -16.19 -10.55 0.04
CA SER A 152 -16.05 -9.10 0.18
C SER A 152 -14.69 -8.70 -0.36
N PHE A 153 -14.66 -7.86 -1.40
CA PHE A 153 -13.43 -7.21 -1.87
C PHE A 153 -13.38 -5.78 -1.37
N LEU A 154 -12.19 -5.16 -1.47
CA LEU A 154 -11.87 -3.74 -1.25
C LEU A 154 -13.09 -2.88 -0.85
N GLY A 155 -13.23 -2.60 0.44
CA GLY A 155 -14.35 -1.81 0.98
C GLY A 155 -15.44 -2.59 1.71
N ASN A 156 -15.23 -3.89 2.00
CA ASN A 156 -16.14 -4.73 2.81
C ASN A 156 -17.57 -4.86 2.28
N ILE A 157 -17.81 -4.64 0.98
CA ILE A 157 -19.13 -4.83 0.38
C ILE A 157 -19.29 -6.31 0.01
N PRO A 158 -20.21 -7.06 0.65
CA PRO A 158 -20.42 -8.47 0.34
C PRO A 158 -21.08 -8.62 -1.03
N GLN A 159 -20.53 -9.49 -1.87
CA GLN A 159 -21.01 -9.77 -3.22
C GLN A 159 -20.99 -11.27 -3.50
N CYS A 160 -21.98 -11.73 -4.26
CA CYS A 160 -22.04 -13.11 -4.76
C CYS A 160 -21.29 -13.19 -6.09
N LEU A 161 -20.27 -14.04 -6.13
CA LEU A 161 -19.39 -14.19 -7.28
C LEU A 161 -19.43 -15.62 -7.83
N PRO A 162 -19.35 -15.81 -9.15
CA PRO A 162 -19.42 -17.13 -9.76
C PRO A 162 -18.21 -17.99 -9.36
N ILE A 163 -18.44 -19.27 -9.12
CA ILE A 163 -17.38 -20.24 -8.77
C ILE A 163 -16.96 -21.12 -9.95
N THR A 164 -17.71 -21.11 -11.05
CA THR A 164 -17.46 -21.95 -12.23
C THR A 164 -17.58 -21.17 -13.51
N CYS A 165 -16.73 -21.46 -14.50
CA CYS A 165 -16.81 -20.82 -15.81
C CYS A 165 -18.04 -21.17 -16.64
N ASP A 166 -18.73 -22.26 -16.32
CA ASP A 166 -19.93 -22.71 -17.06
C ASP A 166 -21.10 -21.72 -17.02
N ILE A 167 -21.13 -20.84 -16.01
CA ILE A 167 -22.19 -19.83 -15.81
C ILE A 167 -21.75 -18.42 -16.21
N VAL A 168 -20.49 -18.24 -16.61
CA VAL A 168 -19.92 -16.93 -16.96
C VAL A 168 -19.80 -16.82 -18.46
N HIS A 169 -20.51 -15.86 -19.06
CA HIS A 169 -20.34 -15.51 -20.46
C HIS A 169 -19.30 -14.40 -20.58
N CYS A 170 -18.10 -14.76 -21.02
CA CYS A 170 -17.04 -13.80 -21.24
C CYS A 170 -17.21 -13.06 -22.58
N PRO A 171 -16.99 -11.74 -22.63
CA PRO A 171 -16.98 -10.97 -23.86
C PRO A 171 -15.96 -11.50 -24.88
N GLU A 172 -16.11 -11.11 -26.15
CA GLU A 172 -15.11 -11.40 -27.18
C GLU A 172 -13.70 -10.95 -26.74
N SER A 173 -12.67 -11.70 -27.14
CA SER A 173 -11.27 -11.47 -26.73
C SER A 173 -10.97 -11.65 -25.24
N THR A 174 -11.86 -12.27 -24.49
CA THR A 174 -11.62 -12.67 -23.09
C THR A 174 -11.90 -14.16 -22.89
N TYR A 175 -11.29 -14.77 -21.89
CA TYR A 175 -11.49 -16.16 -21.50
C TYR A 175 -11.77 -16.25 -20.01
N CYS A 176 -12.65 -17.18 -19.63
CA CYS A 176 -12.95 -17.40 -18.23
C CYS A 176 -11.82 -18.20 -17.57
N ARG A 177 -11.37 -17.76 -16.39
CA ARG A 177 -10.39 -18.47 -15.58
C ARG A 177 -10.69 -18.26 -14.10
N GLU A 178 -10.32 -19.24 -13.29
CA GLU A 178 -10.30 -19.11 -11.84
C GLU A 178 -9.27 -18.06 -11.39
N ILE A 179 -9.64 -17.24 -10.41
CA ILE A 179 -8.74 -16.32 -9.70
C ILE A 179 -8.04 -17.13 -8.60
N PRO A 180 -6.72 -17.38 -8.72
CA PRO A 180 -5.99 -18.19 -7.74
C PRO A 180 -6.13 -17.64 -6.32
N GLY A 181 -6.38 -18.51 -5.36
CA GLY A 181 -6.49 -18.16 -3.93
C GLY A 181 -7.82 -17.54 -3.49
N VAL A 182 -8.76 -17.26 -4.41
CA VAL A 182 -10.05 -16.64 -4.07
C VAL A 182 -11.23 -17.62 -4.20
N GLY A 183 -11.08 -18.65 -5.05
CA GLY A 183 -12.11 -19.65 -5.32
C GLY A 183 -13.33 -19.05 -6.05
N VAL A 184 -13.07 -18.11 -6.96
CA VAL A 184 -14.06 -17.49 -7.86
C VAL A 184 -13.49 -17.44 -9.27
N VAL A 185 -14.35 -17.30 -10.27
CA VAL A 185 -13.92 -17.16 -11.67
C VAL A 185 -14.18 -15.74 -12.18
N SER A 186 -13.38 -15.30 -13.15
CA SER A 186 -13.56 -14.03 -13.86
C SER A 186 -13.10 -14.15 -15.31
N CYS A 187 -13.47 -13.17 -16.13
CA CYS A 187 -13.02 -13.06 -17.51
C CYS A 187 -11.70 -12.30 -17.57
N PHE A 188 -10.70 -12.93 -18.14
CA PHE A 188 -9.38 -12.34 -18.37
C PHE A 188 -9.20 -12.07 -19.87
N PRO A 189 -8.56 -10.96 -20.26
CA PRO A 189 -8.21 -10.74 -21.65
C PRO A 189 -7.31 -11.87 -22.17
N ILE A 190 -7.58 -12.34 -23.38
CA ILE A 190 -6.69 -13.25 -24.09
C ILE A 190 -5.52 -12.39 -24.57
N PHE A 191 -4.46 -12.33 -23.77
CA PHE A 191 -3.16 -11.89 -24.28
C PHE A 191 -2.68 -13.01 -25.19
N LEU A 192 -2.66 -12.76 -26.50
CA LEU A 192 -1.94 -13.62 -27.43
C LEU A 192 -0.52 -13.75 -26.87
N GLU A 193 -0.06 -14.99 -26.66
CA GLU A 193 1.28 -15.26 -26.13
C GLU A 193 2.28 -14.35 -26.84
N GLU A 194 3.02 -13.57 -26.04
CA GLU A 194 4.13 -12.77 -26.51
C GLU A 194 5.06 -13.71 -27.29
N SER A 195 5.03 -13.61 -28.62
CA SER A 195 6.16 -14.13 -29.38
C SER A 195 7.34 -13.27 -28.99
N ASP A 196 8.44 -13.88 -28.50
CA ASP A 196 9.73 -13.23 -28.20
C ASP A 196 10.39 -12.54 -29.42
N ALA A 197 9.66 -12.36 -30.52
CA ALA A 197 10.06 -11.45 -31.58
C ALA A 197 9.79 -10.02 -31.09
N GLU A 198 10.81 -9.17 -31.13
CA GLU A 198 10.63 -7.71 -31.04
C GLU A 198 9.60 -7.27 -32.09
N GLU A 199 8.32 -7.22 -31.69
CA GLU A 199 7.26 -6.73 -32.55
C GLU A 199 7.54 -5.25 -32.82
N SER A 200 7.76 -4.92 -34.09
CA SER A 200 7.81 -3.55 -34.57
C SER A 200 6.48 -3.19 -35.23
N CYS A 201 6.17 -1.89 -35.29
CA CYS A 201 5.00 -1.42 -36.03
C CYS A 201 5.05 -1.67 -37.54
N GLU A 202 6.19 -2.13 -38.08
CA GLU A 202 6.26 -2.59 -39.47
C GLU A 202 5.56 -3.95 -39.67
N THR A 203 5.47 -4.75 -38.61
CA THR A 203 4.97 -6.14 -38.67
C THR A 203 3.63 -6.32 -37.96
N LYS A 204 3.35 -5.50 -36.95
CA LYS A 204 2.12 -5.58 -36.16
C LYS A 204 0.93 -4.98 -36.90
N ARG A 205 -0.17 -5.74 -36.98
CA ARG A 205 -1.44 -5.27 -37.54
C ARG A 205 -2.42 -4.97 -36.43
N CYS A 206 -2.81 -3.71 -36.32
CA CYS A 206 -3.79 -3.29 -35.33
C CYS A 206 -5.23 -3.50 -35.82
N PRO A 207 -6.20 -3.66 -34.88
CA PRO A 207 -7.62 -3.73 -35.19
C PRO A 207 -8.11 -2.49 -35.95
N ILE A 208 -9.29 -2.57 -36.57
CA ILE A 208 -9.94 -1.42 -37.21
C ILE A 208 -10.10 -0.30 -36.18
N ASN A 209 -9.75 0.93 -36.57
CA ASN A 209 -9.68 2.13 -35.73
C ASN A 209 -8.55 2.14 -34.70
N PHE A 210 -7.46 1.41 -34.95
CA PHE A 210 -6.22 1.48 -34.18
C PHE A 210 -5.02 1.52 -35.14
N HIS A 211 -4.04 2.38 -34.87
CA HIS A 211 -2.73 2.39 -35.51
C HIS A 211 -1.67 1.85 -34.54
N CYS A 212 -0.58 1.33 -35.09
CA CYS A 212 0.55 0.91 -34.27
C CYS A 212 1.47 2.12 -34.00
N ASP A 213 1.87 2.31 -32.74
CA ASP A 213 2.90 3.28 -32.33
C ASP A 213 3.61 2.82 -31.04
N GLU A 214 4.61 3.58 -30.58
CA GLU A 214 5.27 3.36 -29.29
C GLU A 214 4.29 3.64 -28.13
N GLY A 215 3.95 2.61 -27.35
CA GLY A 215 2.98 2.71 -26.26
C GLY A 215 3.57 2.48 -24.87
N ALA A 216 2.70 2.17 -23.91
CA ALA A 216 3.05 2.06 -22.49
C ALA A 216 3.72 0.71 -22.15
N PHE A 217 3.53 -0.30 -22.98
CA PHE A 217 3.96 -1.67 -22.70
C PHE A 217 5.03 -2.14 -23.69
N THR A 218 4.93 -1.73 -24.96
CA THR A 218 5.91 -2.09 -26.01
C THR A 218 6.17 -0.95 -26.99
N ASN A 219 7.22 -1.10 -27.82
CA ASN A 219 7.50 -0.18 -28.93
C ASN A 219 6.54 -0.35 -30.13
N ALA A 220 5.53 -1.21 -30.00
CA ALA A 220 4.54 -1.49 -31.01
C ALA A 220 3.18 -1.78 -30.37
N ASP A 221 2.59 -0.81 -29.70
CA ASP A 221 1.24 -0.93 -29.13
C ASP A 221 0.19 -0.44 -30.14
N CYS A 222 -1.00 -1.04 -30.10
CA CYS A 222 -2.12 -0.57 -30.91
C CYS A 222 -2.86 0.57 -30.19
N ILE A 223 -2.72 1.78 -30.72
CA ILE A 223 -3.32 3.01 -30.23
C ILE A 223 -4.56 3.34 -31.08
N PRO A 224 -5.72 3.64 -30.49
CA PRO A 224 -6.94 3.91 -31.26
C PRO A 224 -6.86 5.21 -32.09
N ASP A 225 -7.32 5.15 -33.35
CA ASP A 225 -7.31 6.24 -34.35
C ASP A 225 -8.33 7.35 -34.06
N GLU A 226 -9.49 6.99 -33.51
CA GLU A 226 -10.63 7.89 -33.29
C GLU A 226 -10.93 8.15 -31.83
N VAL A 227 -10.06 7.72 -30.92
CA VAL A 227 -10.01 8.41 -29.64
C VAL A 227 -9.37 9.74 -29.96
N VAL A 228 -10.19 10.78 -30.14
CA VAL A 228 -9.74 12.13 -29.80
C VAL A 228 -9.29 12.00 -28.35
N PHE A 229 -8.01 11.70 -28.14
CA PHE A 229 -7.38 11.80 -26.84
C PHE A 229 -7.44 13.30 -26.54
N THR A 230 -8.56 13.74 -25.97
CA THR A 230 -8.84 15.13 -25.57
C THR A 230 -7.92 15.60 -24.43
N GLY A 231 -6.81 14.90 -24.19
CA GLY A 231 -5.76 15.32 -23.29
C GLY A 231 -4.43 15.15 -23.99
N SER A 232 -3.78 16.27 -24.30
CA SER A 232 -2.32 16.25 -24.24
C SER A 232 -1.90 15.71 -22.86
N ARG A 233 -0.79 14.97 -22.80
CA ARG A 233 -0.20 14.55 -21.51
C ARG A 233 -0.18 15.75 -20.56
N PHE A 234 -0.48 15.51 -19.28
CA PHE A 234 -0.59 16.58 -18.31
C PHE A 234 0.66 17.46 -18.33
N ASN A 235 0.46 18.76 -18.56
CA ASN A 235 1.54 19.72 -18.61
C ASN A 235 1.71 20.36 -17.23
N CYS A 236 2.89 20.16 -16.62
CA CYS A 236 3.25 20.77 -15.33
C CYS A 236 3.18 22.31 -15.33
N SER A 237 3.15 22.97 -16.49
CA SER A 237 2.86 24.41 -16.57
C SER A 237 1.46 24.79 -16.07
N ARG A 238 0.55 23.82 -15.91
CA ARG A 238 -0.77 24.01 -15.28
C ARG A 238 -0.67 24.06 -13.76
N CYS A 239 0.41 23.58 -13.15
CA CYS A 239 0.60 23.71 -11.71
C CYS A 239 0.87 25.17 -11.33
N PRO A 240 0.46 25.62 -10.14
CA PRO A 240 0.88 26.90 -9.60
C PRO A 240 2.41 27.02 -9.60
N SER A 241 2.93 28.21 -9.83
CA SER A 241 4.37 28.43 -9.90
C SER A 241 5.05 27.98 -8.60
N ASN A 242 6.20 27.33 -8.73
CA ASN A 242 7.02 26.80 -7.62
C ASN A 242 6.40 25.62 -6.84
N TRP A 243 5.31 25.03 -7.35
CA TRP A 243 4.78 23.79 -6.78
C TRP A 243 5.49 22.59 -7.40
N TRP A 244 5.61 21.52 -6.62
CA TRP A 244 6.10 20.24 -7.14
C TRP A 244 5.04 19.63 -8.04
N CYS A 245 5.44 19.09 -9.19
CA CYS A 245 4.55 18.51 -10.19
C CYS A 245 4.92 17.08 -10.50
N GLN A 246 3.92 16.20 -10.51
CA GLN A 246 4.01 14.82 -10.96
C GLN A 246 2.97 14.55 -12.05
N PRO A 247 3.37 14.38 -13.32
CA PRO A 247 2.46 13.96 -14.37
C PRO A 247 2.13 12.46 -14.21
N LEU A 248 0.85 12.13 -14.33
CA LEU A 248 0.29 10.78 -14.24
C LEU A 248 -0.54 10.51 -15.50
N GLY A 249 0.16 10.30 -16.62
CA GLY A 249 -0.46 10.10 -17.93
C GLY A 249 -1.12 11.39 -18.45
N TRP A 250 -2.45 11.40 -18.53
CA TRP A 250 -3.24 12.55 -18.98
C TRP A 250 -3.60 13.52 -17.85
N ASP A 251 -3.38 13.09 -16.62
CA ASP A 251 -3.66 13.83 -15.41
C ASP A 251 -2.37 14.17 -14.67
N GLY A 252 -2.47 14.95 -13.60
CA GLY A 252 -1.31 15.22 -12.78
C GLY A 252 -1.65 15.77 -11.42
N LEU A 253 -0.64 15.70 -10.56
CA LEU A 253 -0.69 16.14 -9.19
C LEU A 253 0.29 17.29 -9.00
N CYS A 254 -0.19 18.40 -8.46
CA CYS A 254 0.63 19.51 -8.00
C CYS A 254 0.57 19.58 -6.48
N VAL A 255 1.71 19.69 -5.81
CA VAL A 255 1.78 19.79 -4.35
C VAL A 255 2.54 21.04 -3.95
N GLU A 256 1.96 21.81 -3.02
CA GLU A 256 2.60 22.99 -2.43
C GLU A 256 3.74 22.58 -1.49
N TRP A 257 4.91 22.27 -2.05
CA TRP A 257 6.07 21.79 -1.31
C TRP A 257 7.31 22.63 -1.59
N GLY A 258 8.03 23.02 -0.53
CA GLY A 258 9.22 23.86 -0.63
C GLY A 258 10.31 23.44 0.36
N ASN A 259 11.57 23.59 -0.06
CA ASN A 259 12.74 23.18 0.72
C ASN A 259 13.27 24.28 1.64
N GLU A 260 12.89 25.54 1.41
CA GLU A 260 13.31 26.63 2.28
C GLU A 260 12.48 26.61 3.57
N ILE A 261 13.18 26.80 4.68
CA ILE A 261 12.63 26.73 6.03
C ILE A 261 13.00 28.03 6.76
N TYR A 262 12.08 28.59 7.52
CA TYR A 262 12.29 29.77 8.35
C TYR A 262 11.74 29.60 9.76
N GLU A 263 12.28 30.34 10.74
CA GLU A 263 11.87 30.24 12.15
C GLU A 263 10.51 30.88 12.41
N CYS A 264 9.67 30.21 13.21
CA CYS A 264 8.38 30.69 13.68
C CYS A 264 8.19 30.31 15.15
N TYR A 265 8.43 31.26 16.05
CA TYR A 265 8.39 31.03 17.50
C TYR A 265 9.20 29.79 17.91
N ASP A 266 8.51 28.72 18.33
CA ASP A 266 9.11 27.48 18.83
C ASP A 266 9.28 26.40 17.73
N GLY A 267 9.05 26.77 16.46
CA GLY A 267 9.07 25.83 15.33
C GLY A 267 9.73 26.37 14.06
N LEU A 268 9.74 25.51 13.04
CA LEU A 268 10.28 25.76 11.72
C LEU A 268 9.15 25.66 10.68
N CYS A 269 8.94 26.72 9.90
CA CYS A 269 7.95 26.76 8.83
C CYS A 269 8.60 26.57 7.46
N HIS A 270 7.93 25.86 6.56
CA HIS A 270 8.27 25.86 5.15
C HIS A 270 7.92 27.20 4.49
N GLN A 271 8.58 27.54 3.38
CA GLN A 271 8.39 28.81 2.63
C GLN A 271 6.93 29.11 2.22
N PHE A 272 6.10 28.09 2.08
CA PHE A 272 4.69 28.23 1.71
C PHE A 272 3.74 28.32 2.91
N GLN A 273 4.24 28.02 4.11
CA GLN A 273 3.50 28.20 5.34
C GLN A 273 3.62 29.65 5.82
N LYS A 274 2.63 30.10 6.56
CA LYS A 274 2.61 31.36 7.30
C LYS A 274 2.72 31.03 8.78
N CYS A 275 3.59 31.76 9.48
CA CYS A 275 3.63 31.76 10.93
C CYS A 275 2.38 32.48 11.48
N ASP A 276 1.40 31.73 11.98
CA ASP A 276 0.23 32.31 12.65
C ASP A 276 0.59 32.68 14.09
N THR A 277 0.48 33.98 14.40
CA THR A 277 0.82 34.53 15.71
C THR A 277 -0.19 34.15 16.80
N THR A 278 -1.41 33.76 16.41
CA THR A 278 -2.47 33.39 17.35
C THR A 278 -2.27 31.96 17.85
N SER A 279 -2.13 31.01 16.93
CA SER A 279 -1.87 29.60 17.25
C SER A 279 -0.40 29.32 17.58
N ARG A 280 0.52 30.25 17.27
CA ARG A 280 1.98 30.08 17.32
C ARG A 280 2.44 28.86 16.51
N SER A 281 1.81 28.63 15.36
CA SER A 281 2.07 27.47 14.52
C SER A 281 2.21 27.84 13.05
N CYS A 282 2.84 26.96 12.27
CA CYS A 282 3.00 27.09 10.83
C CYS A 282 1.75 26.56 10.12
N VAL A 283 1.01 27.44 9.45
CA VAL A 283 -0.21 27.08 8.73
C VAL A 283 -0.07 27.42 7.25
N TYR A 284 -0.50 26.51 6.39
CA TYR A 284 -0.73 26.79 4.98
C TYR A 284 -1.98 27.65 4.82
N GLN A 285 -2.05 28.38 3.71
CA GLN A 285 -3.30 29.03 3.32
C GLN A 285 -4.36 27.97 3.05
N PRO A 286 -5.64 28.23 3.35
CA PRO A 286 -6.73 27.36 2.94
C PRO A 286 -6.84 27.32 1.41
N CYS A 287 -7.35 26.21 0.86
CA CYS A 287 -7.75 26.15 -0.54
C CYS A 287 -8.79 27.24 -0.85
N ASP A 288 -8.63 27.89 -2.00
CA ASP A 288 -9.63 28.78 -2.58
C ASP A 288 -9.82 28.50 -4.08
N ASN A 289 -10.83 29.12 -4.68
CA ASN A 289 -11.15 28.96 -6.10
C ASN A 289 -10.05 29.48 -7.05
N LYS A 290 -8.97 30.08 -6.54
CA LYS A 290 -7.86 30.63 -7.31
C LYS A 290 -6.54 29.89 -7.07
N THR A 291 -6.53 28.92 -6.16
CA THR A 291 -5.32 28.22 -5.75
C THR A 291 -4.80 27.36 -6.90
N CYS A 292 -5.69 26.62 -7.55
CA CYS A 292 -5.35 25.74 -8.67
C CYS A 292 -5.72 26.39 -10.01
N SER A 293 -5.00 26.04 -11.07
CA SER A 293 -5.31 26.48 -12.42
C SER A 293 -6.58 25.78 -12.94
N ASP A 294 -7.14 26.31 -14.03
CA ASP A 294 -8.36 25.76 -14.65
C ASP A 294 -8.24 24.25 -14.92
N GLY A 295 -9.29 23.51 -14.53
CA GLY A 295 -9.39 22.07 -14.66
C GLY A 295 -8.63 21.25 -13.62
N LEU A 296 -8.19 21.89 -12.52
CA LEU A 296 -7.65 21.23 -11.34
C LEU A 296 -8.46 21.61 -10.10
N PHE A 297 -8.65 20.66 -9.21
CA PHE A 297 -9.34 20.81 -7.94
C PHE A 297 -8.33 20.96 -6.82
N CYS A 298 -8.51 22.01 -6.00
CA CYS A 298 -7.74 22.18 -4.78
C CYS A 298 -8.32 21.30 -3.69
N PHE A 299 -7.48 20.53 -3.02
CA PHE A 299 -7.84 19.84 -1.80
C PHE A 299 -6.75 20.01 -0.75
N GLN A 300 -7.19 20.07 0.50
CA GLN A 300 -6.34 20.23 1.67
C GLN A 300 -7.06 19.63 2.87
N ILE A 301 -6.38 18.76 3.60
CA ILE A 301 -6.98 18.02 4.72
C ILE A 301 -7.21 18.95 5.92
N THR A 302 -6.20 19.76 6.24
CA THR A 302 -6.24 20.78 7.30
C THR A 302 -5.28 21.91 6.94
N GLU A 303 -5.37 23.06 7.62
CA GLU A 303 -4.42 24.18 7.46
C GLU A 303 -2.96 23.79 7.77
N ASN A 304 -2.69 22.70 8.48
CA ASN A 304 -1.33 22.21 8.73
C ASN A 304 -0.73 21.37 7.59
N HIS A 305 -1.53 21.00 6.58
CA HIS A 305 -1.11 20.18 5.45
C HIS A 305 -0.94 21.05 4.19
N PRO A 306 -0.01 20.71 3.29
CA PRO A 306 0.15 21.42 2.03
C PRO A 306 -1.12 21.33 1.19
N ARG A 307 -1.38 22.38 0.40
CA ARG A 307 -2.43 22.34 -0.60
C ARG A 307 -2.01 21.45 -1.77
N MET A 308 -2.99 20.77 -2.35
CA MET A 308 -2.77 19.87 -3.47
C MET A 308 -3.76 20.22 -4.60
N CYS A 309 -3.27 20.26 -5.84
CA CYS A 309 -4.10 20.43 -7.02
C CYS A 309 -4.05 19.14 -7.84
N ALA A 310 -5.20 18.53 -8.09
CA ALA A 310 -5.31 17.33 -8.91
C ALA A 310 -6.49 17.45 -9.87
N SER A 311 -6.49 16.68 -10.96
CA SER A 311 -7.69 16.55 -11.78
C SER A 311 -8.76 15.73 -11.03
N ASP A 312 -10.00 15.84 -11.53
CA ASP A 312 -11.15 15.07 -11.07
C ASP A 312 -10.99 13.55 -11.23
N ILE A 313 -10.09 13.10 -12.09
CA ILE A 313 -9.82 11.67 -12.32
C ILE A 313 -8.92 11.08 -11.22
N ILE A 314 -7.97 11.86 -10.69
CA ILE A 314 -7.04 11.40 -9.65
C ILE A 314 -7.74 11.34 -8.28
N LEU A 315 -8.71 12.22 -8.04
CA LEU A 315 -9.48 12.22 -6.80
C LEU A 315 -10.64 11.21 -6.92
N PRO A 316 -10.68 10.14 -6.10
CA PRO A 316 -11.81 9.24 -6.10
C PRO A 316 -13.08 10.05 -5.80
N SER A 317 -14.05 9.97 -6.68
CA SER A 317 -15.35 10.65 -6.58
C SER A 317 -16.20 10.24 -5.35
N GLN A 318 -15.66 9.36 -4.49
CA GLN A 318 -16.30 8.82 -3.29
C GLN A 318 -15.69 9.29 -1.96
N LEU A 319 -14.68 10.16 -1.97
CA LEU A 319 -14.38 10.96 -0.77
C LEU A 319 -15.54 11.95 -0.62
N GLU A 320 -16.55 11.60 0.19
CA GLU A 320 -17.67 12.48 0.53
C GLU A 320 -17.11 13.84 0.98
N LEU A 321 -17.26 14.82 0.08
CA LEU A 321 -16.83 16.22 0.23
C LEU A 321 -17.48 16.89 1.45
N ASP A 322 -18.48 16.28 2.07
CA ASP A 322 -19.14 16.77 3.29
C ASP A 322 -18.23 16.80 4.52
N THR A 323 -17.08 16.10 4.48
CA THR A 323 -16.05 16.15 5.54
C THR A 323 -14.93 17.16 5.31
N ILE A 324 -14.80 17.72 4.10
CA ILE A 324 -13.77 18.69 3.75
C ILE A 324 -14.44 20.07 3.69
N LYS A 325 -14.17 20.92 4.68
CA LYS A 325 -14.65 22.30 4.66
C LYS A 325 -14.02 23.04 3.48
N ILE A 326 -14.84 23.32 2.45
CA ILE A 326 -14.56 24.34 1.43
C ILE A 326 -14.76 25.73 2.05
#